data_AF-A0A497E143-F1
#
_entry.id   AF-A0A497E143-F1
#
_cell.length_a   1.000
_cell.length_b   1.000
_cell.length_c   1.000
_cell.angle_alpha   90.00
_cell.angle_beta   90.00
_cell.angle_gamma   90.00
#
_symmetry.space_group_name_H-M   'P 1'
#
loop_
_entity.id
_entity.type
_entity.pdbx_description
1 polymer ?
#
loop_
_entity_poly.entity_id
_entity_poly.type
_entity_poly.pdbx_seq_one_letter_code
_entity_poly.pdbx_strand_id
1 'polypeptide(L)'
;MNVKNRRAFSWGLGLLLLGCLMLSPFLQAQNFEAIAKKIKVKTLKNGLKFIVLERHEAPVVYFHVYADVGSANESYGITGISHLLEHMAFKGTKTVGTKNYEEESKILEEMDALYARIRAEEAKPHPDEAKLKKMKAEFEALRQKAKEYVITDEFVDLLMQEGDRSVNAYTSNDATQYINSLPSNKVEFWMAITSDRFLNPVFREFYKEKEVVMEERRLSVETRPLGRLLEDFQATAFKAHPYHHEVIGHMSDIQAITREDVRHYFRKYYNPANLTVAIVGDVNPEEVFRLAELYFGRIPSGEKPEPVRTVEPEQWGERRVAVEAMAQPFLLIGYHRPSVRHQDNFALEALASILGEGRSSRLYRRLVKETQVAIECGVINGFPGDKFPHLIIFYAVPARGHSVQECLGLIEEEIEKVKKELPKQEELLKYKRQAGMSLLQQMKSHARMAALLTYAEVILGDWRELFRQIEKINAVTAEDVQRVARKYLIKKNRTIGELVPQSSR
;
A
#
# COMPACT_ATOMS: atom_id res chain seq x y z
N MET A 1 -34.16 -44.30 -40.12
CA MET A 1 -33.73 -42.94 -40.55
C MET A 1 -32.20 -42.90 -40.62
N ASN A 2 -31.68 -42.37 -41.72
CA ASN A 2 -30.35 -42.61 -42.29
C ASN A 2 -29.15 -42.01 -41.51
N VAL A 3 -28.04 -42.76 -41.48
CA VAL A 3 -26.74 -42.45 -40.83
C VAL A 3 -25.94 -41.33 -41.53
N LYS A 4 -26.44 -40.75 -42.62
CA LYS A 4 -25.68 -39.75 -43.43
C LYS A 4 -25.70 -38.30 -42.88
N ASN A 5 -26.52 -37.95 -41.90
CA ASN A 5 -26.63 -36.55 -41.40
C ASN A 5 -25.80 -36.21 -40.15
N ARG A 6 -25.09 -37.16 -39.53
CA ARG A 6 -24.30 -36.88 -38.30
C ARG A 6 -22.93 -36.24 -38.53
N ARG A 7 -22.40 -36.25 -39.76
CA ARG A 7 -21.06 -35.67 -40.05
C ARG A 7 -21.08 -34.17 -40.39
N ALA A 8 -22.21 -33.60 -40.82
CA ALA A 8 -22.29 -32.16 -41.08
C ALA A 8 -22.48 -31.34 -39.79
N PHE A 9 -23.09 -31.93 -38.76
CA PHE A 9 -23.38 -31.24 -37.49
C PHE A 9 -22.18 -31.20 -36.52
N SER A 10 -21.20 -32.10 -36.68
CA SER A 10 -20.00 -32.13 -35.83
C SER A 10 -18.91 -31.13 -36.26
N TRP A 11 -18.91 -30.67 -37.51
CA TRP A 11 -17.98 -29.65 -37.99
C TRP A 11 -18.48 -28.22 -37.72
N GLY A 12 -19.81 -28.01 -37.72
CA GLY A 12 -20.43 -26.72 -37.39
C GLY A 12 -20.31 -26.33 -35.91
N LEU A 13 -20.43 -27.29 -34.98
CA LEU A 13 -20.26 -27.01 -33.54
C LEU A 13 -18.79 -26.76 -33.15
N GLY A 14 -17.84 -27.42 -33.82
CA GLY A 14 -16.40 -27.19 -33.60
C GLY A 14 -15.95 -25.79 -34.02
N LEU A 15 -16.47 -25.28 -35.15
CA LEU A 15 -16.18 -23.92 -35.65
C LEU A 15 -16.87 -22.82 -34.81
N LEU A 16 -18.06 -23.09 -34.25
CA LEU A 16 -18.75 -22.17 -33.33
C LEU A 16 -18.06 -22.10 -31.95
N LEU A 17 -17.55 -23.23 -31.43
CA LEU A 17 -16.81 -23.25 -30.15
C LEU A 17 -15.39 -22.65 -30.27
N LEU A 18 -14.71 -22.83 -31.42
CA LEU A 18 -13.47 -22.09 -31.72
C LEU A 18 -13.72 -20.60 -31.95
N GLY A 19 -14.83 -20.23 -32.59
CA GLY A 19 -15.24 -18.83 -32.76
C GLY A 19 -15.53 -18.12 -31.45
N CYS A 20 -16.21 -18.74 -30.49
CA CYS A 20 -16.50 -18.15 -29.18
C CYS A 20 -15.25 -17.97 -28.29
N LEU A 21 -14.24 -18.84 -28.44
CA LEU A 21 -12.96 -18.68 -27.74
C LEU A 21 -12.09 -17.57 -28.35
N MET A 22 -12.20 -17.31 -29.67
CA MET A 22 -11.50 -16.23 -30.37
C MET A 22 -12.21 -14.87 -30.27
N LEU A 23 -13.54 -14.84 -30.04
CA LEU A 23 -14.32 -13.61 -29.88
C LEU A 23 -14.16 -12.97 -28.48
N SER A 24 -13.82 -13.75 -27.46
CA SER A 24 -13.75 -13.29 -26.07
C SER A 24 -12.65 -12.23 -25.81
N PRO A 25 -11.41 -12.37 -26.33
CA PRO A 25 -10.39 -11.33 -26.19
C PRO A 25 -10.75 -10.04 -26.93
N PHE A 26 -11.40 -10.17 -28.09
CA PHE A 26 -11.77 -9.03 -28.93
C PHE A 26 -12.87 -8.17 -28.28
N LEU A 27 -13.86 -8.81 -27.65
CA LEU A 27 -14.90 -8.13 -26.85
C LEU A 27 -14.32 -7.44 -25.60
N GLN A 28 -13.33 -8.03 -24.94
CA GLN A 28 -12.66 -7.40 -23.80
C GLN A 28 -11.82 -6.19 -24.21
N ALA A 29 -11.04 -6.30 -25.29
CA ALA A 29 -10.24 -5.19 -25.82
C ALA A 29 -11.14 -4.00 -26.22
N GLN A 30 -12.27 -4.26 -26.88
CA GLN A 30 -13.26 -3.23 -27.22
C GLN A 30 -13.85 -2.54 -25.97
N ASN A 31 -14.14 -3.29 -24.91
CA ASN A 31 -14.64 -2.73 -23.65
C ASN A 31 -13.60 -1.87 -22.92
N PHE A 32 -12.32 -2.27 -22.91
CA PHE A 32 -11.26 -1.48 -22.30
C PHE A 32 -10.97 -0.18 -23.06
N GLU A 33 -10.95 -0.24 -24.39
CA GLU A 33 -10.82 0.96 -25.21
C GLU A 33 -11.99 1.93 -24.99
N ALA A 34 -13.21 1.40 -24.86
CA ALA A 34 -14.39 2.21 -24.56
C ALA A 34 -14.29 2.91 -23.19
N ILE A 35 -13.82 2.22 -22.14
CA ILE A 35 -13.59 2.84 -20.82
C ILE A 35 -12.47 3.88 -20.90
N ALA A 36 -11.35 3.55 -21.55
CA ALA A 36 -10.21 4.45 -21.68
C ALA A 36 -10.58 5.76 -22.41
N LYS A 37 -11.47 5.70 -23.41
CA LYS A 37 -11.96 6.89 -24.13
C LYS A 37 -12.79 7.85 -23.25
N LYS A 38 -13.44 7.33 -22.20
CA LYS A 38 -14.19 8.13 -21.22
C LYS A 38 -13.29 8.80 -20.19
N ILE A 39 -12.05 8.35 -20.04
CA ILE A 39 -11.10 8.95 -19.11
C ILE A 39 -10.61 10.28 -19.68
N LYS A 40 -10.73 11.34 -18.89
CA LYS A 40 -10.16 12.66 -19.17
C LYS A 40 -9.09 12.94 -18.13
N VAL A 41 -7.97 13.52 -18.54
CA VAL A 41 -6.94 13.93 -17.59
C VAL A 41 -6.47 15.35 -17.88
N LYS A 42 -6.18 16.07 -16.81
CA LYS A 42 -5.66 17.43 -16.84
C LYS A 42 -4.54 17.55 -15.82
N THR A 43 -3.42 18.14 -16.23
CA THR A 43 -2.37 18.59 -15.32
C THR A 43 -2.51 20.08 -15.14
N LEU A 44 -2.70 20.53 -13.91
CA LEU A 44 -2.77 21.94 -13.55
C LEU A 44 -1.40 22.60 -13.72
N LYS A 45 -1.38 23.93 -13.84
CA LYS A 45 -0.12 24.70 -13.98
C LYS A 45 0.87 24.48 -12.84
N ASN A 46 0.39 24.13 -11.64
CA ASN A 46 1.25 23.87 -10.48
C ASN A 46 1.81 22.43 -10.45
N GLY A 47 1.43 21.55 -11.37
CA GLY A 47 1.92 20.18 -11.50
C GLY A 47 0.94 19.10 -11.05
N LEU A 48 -0.15 19.44 -10.34
CA LEU A 48 -1.13 18.46 -9.88
C LEU A 48 -1.89 17.84 -11.04
N LYS A 49 -1.94 16.51 -11.07
CA LYS A 49 -2.63 15.74 -12.11
C LYS A 49 -3.99 15.24 -11.62
N PHE A 50 -5.03 15.48 -12.40
CA PHE A 50 -6.38 14.94 -12.21
C PHE A 50 -6.69 13.94 -13.32
N ILE A 51 -7.19 12.77 -12.94
CA ILE A 51 -7.70 11.72 -13.82
C ILE A 51 -9.19 11.52 -13.49
N VAL A 52 -10.07 11.77 -14.45
CA VAL A 52 -11.52 11.75 -14.24
C VAL A 52 -12.14 10.67 -15.12
N LEU A 53 -12.94 9.79 -14.51
CA LEU A 53 -13.79 8.83 -15.21
C LEU A 53 -15.25 9.08 -14.84
N GLU A 54 -16.00 9.59 -15.81
CA GLU A 54 -17.44 9.84 -15.70
C GLU A 54 -18.26 8.53 -15.77
N ARG A 55 -19.18 8.37 -14.82
CA ARG A 55 -20.02 7.18 -14.57
C ARG A 55 -21.35 7.58 -13.91
N HIS A 56 -22.44 7.60 -14.67
CA HIS A 56 -23.76 8.05 -14.19
C HIS A 56 -24.65 6.90 -13.65
N GLU A 57 -24.09 5.73 -13.33
CA GLU A 57 -24.87 4.58 -12.84
C GLU A 57 -25.47 4.80 -11.44
N ALA A 58 -24.85 5.66 -10.61
CA ALA A 58 -25.35 6.05 -9.30
C ALA A 58 -24.88 7.48 -8.97
N PRO A 59 -25.66 8.27 -8.22
CA PRO A 59 -25.33 9.66 -7.88
C PRO A 59 -24.28 9.74 -6.74
N VAL A 60 -23.15 9.07 -6.94
CA VAL A 60 -22.04 8.95 -5.99
C VAL A 60 -20.72 9.08 -6.74
N VAL A 61 -19.79 9.79 -6.12
CA VAL A 61 -18.46 10.07 -6.64
C VAL A 61 -17.41 9.60 -5.65
N TYR A 62 -16.43 8.86 -6.15
CA TYR A 62 -15.27 8.45 -5.37
C TYR A 62 -14.07 9.31 -5.73
N PHE A 63 -13.38 9.79 -4.69
CA PHE A 63 -12.19 10.61 -4.81
C PHE A 63 -11.01 9.88 -4.20
N HIS A 64 -9.89 9.91 -4.91
CA HIS A 64 -8.67 9.25 -4.48
C HIS A 64 -7.48 10.17 -4.71
N VAL A 65 -6.89 10.68 -3.63
CA VAL A 65 -5.64 11.44 -3.68
C VAL A 65 -4.49 10.50 -3.38
N TYR A 66 -3.53 10.44 -4.29
CA TYR A 66 -2.32 9.64 -4.18
C TYR A 66 -1.13 10.59 -4.01
N ALA A 67 -0.47 10.54 -2.85
CA ALA A 67 0.79 11.21 -2.62
C ALA A 67 1.94 10.20 -2.86
N ASP A 68 2.86 10.52 -3.77
CA ASP A 68 4.00 9.66 -4.11
C ASP A 68 5.10 9.75 -3.04
N VAL A 69 4.74 9.37 -1.81
CA VAL A 69 5.57 9.39 -0.60
C VAL A 69 5.07 8.35 0.38
N GLY A 70 5.95 7.47 0.87
CA GLY A 70 5.67 6.51 1.93
C GLY A 70 6.88 6.30 2.81
N SER A 71 6.91 5.23 3.61
CA SER A 71 8.06 4.99 4.51
C SER A 71 9.39 4.78 3.78
N ALA A 72 9.36 4.41 2.49
CA ALA A 72 10.58 4.30 1.68
C ALA A 72 11.25 5.65 1.38
N ASN A 73 10.55 6.77 1.60
CA ASN A 73 11.05 8.13 1.39
C ASN A 73 11.64 8.75 2.67
N GLU A 74 11.62 8.01 3.78
CA GLU A 74 12.08 8.47 5.09
C GLU A 74 13.59 8.28 5.27
N SER A 75 14.10 8.87 6.34
CA SER A 75 15.48 8.69 6.80
C SER A 75 15.50 8.33 8.27
N TYR A 76 16.57 7.66 8.73
CA TYR A 76 16.76 7.39 10.16
C TYR A 76 16.68 8.67 10.98
N GLY A 77 16.09 8.55 12.17
CA GLY A 77 15.78 9.66 13.06
C GLY A 77 14.38 10.25 12.85
N ILE A 78 13.73 9.94 11.72
CA ILE A 78 12.34 10.34 11.42
C ILE A 78 11.53 9.19 10.80
N THR A 79 11.90 7.93 11.03
CA THR A 79 11.08 6.80 10.55
C THR A 79 9.69 6.84 11.17
N GLY A 80 8.65 6.52 10.38
CA GLY A 80 7.24 6.62 10.78
C GLY A 80 6.61 7.99 10.56
N ILE A 81 7.37 9.00 10.09
CA ILE A 81 6.83 10.34 9.83
C ILE A 81 5.77 10.38 8.74
N SER A 82 5.82 9.48 7.75
CA SER A 82 4.80 9.38 6.70
C SER A 82 3.45 8.96 7.28
N HIS A 83 3.48 7.96 8.17
CA HIS A 83 2.31 7.48 8.88
C HIS A 83 1.81 8.51 9.90
N LEU A 84 2.71 9.16 10.65
CA LEU A 84 2.32 10.23 11.56
C LEU A 84 1.67 11.39 10.79
N LEU A 85 2.23 11.79 9.63
CA LEU A 85 1.65 12.86 8.82
C LEU A 85 0.26 12.48 8.27
N GLU A 86 0.00 11.21 8.02
CA GLU A 86 -1.35 10.72 7.69
C GLU A 86 -2.35 11.07 8.80
N HIS A 87 -2.03 10.78 10.07
CA HIS A 87 -2.85 11.18 11.22
C HIS A 87 -3.02 12.70 11.27
N MET A 88 -1.91 13.42 11.10
CA MET A 88 -1.89 14.87 11.18
C MET A 88 -2.73 15.54 10.08
N ALA A 89 -2.90 14.89 8.92
CA ALA A 89 -3.69 15.41 7.81
C ALA A 89 -5.20 15.53 8.16
N PHE A 90 -5.68 14.83 9.18
CA PHE A 90 -7.06 14.94 9.68
C PHE A 90 -7.23 15.95 10.81
N LYS A 91 -6.14 16.53 11.33
CA LYS A 91 -6.19 17.48 12.45
C LYS A 91 -6.57 18.90 12.03
N GLY A 92 -6.96 19.09 10.77
CA GLY A 92 -7.56 20.32 10.28
C GLY A 92 -6.57 21.33 9.71
N THR A 93 -7.06 22.55 9.53
CA THR A 93 -6.45 23.62 8.76
C THR A 93 -6.61 24.96 9.48
N LYS A 94 -6.08 26.04 8.94
CA LYS A 94 -6.27 27.38 9.54
C LYS A 94 -7.75 27.79 9.69
N THR A 95 -8.66 27.15 8.96
CA THR A 95 -10.10 27.43 8.99
C THR A 95 -10.96 26.29 9.52
N VAL A 96 -10.43 25.06 9.62
CA VAL A 96 -11.16 23.88 10.10
C VAL A 96 -10.43 23.25 11.29
N GLY A 97 -11.17 22.87 12.31
CA GLY A 97 -10.70 22.24 13.55
C GLY A 97 -10.32 23.22 14.65
N THR A 98 -10.54 24.53 14.47
CA THR A 98 -10.11 25.61 15.39
C THR A 98 -11.25 26.57 15.71
N LYS A 99 -11.26 27.10 16.92
CA LYS A 99 -12.08 28.26 17.32
C LYS A 99 -11.36 29.58 17.04
N ASN A 100 -10.03 29.59 17.09
CA ASN A 100 -9.19 30.76 16.81
C ASN A 100 -7.75 30.32 16.53
N TYR A 101 -7.40 30.23 15.25
CA TYR A 101 -6.07 29.78 14.82
C TYR A 101 -4.95 30.76 15.24
N GLU A 102 -5.20 32.06 15.28
CA GLU A 102 -4.17 33.05 15.59
C GLU A 102 -3.64 32.85 17.02
N GLU A 103 -4.54 32.66 17.99
CA GLU A 103 -4.16 32.36 19.38
C GLU A 103 -3.63 30.94 19.55
N GLU A 104 -4.25 29.95 18.89
CA GLU A 104 -3.78 28.57 18.90
C GLU A 104 -2.33 28.47 18.42
N SER A 105 -1.99 29.14 17.31
CA SER A 105 -0.66 29.08 16.69
C SER A 105 0.44 29.56 17.63
N LYS A 106 0.21 30.60 18.43
CA LYS A 106 1.17 31.12 19.42
C LYS A 106 1.48 30.06 20.46
N ILE A 107 0.46 29.40 21.00
CA ILE A 107 0.61 28.34 22.01
C ILE A 107 1.35 27.15 21.41
N LEU A 108 1.05 26.76 20.16
CA LEU A 108 1.75 25.66 19.50
C LEU A 108 3.26 25.96 19.32
N GLU A 109 3.64 27.19 18.98
CA GLU A 109 5.06 27.58 18.90
C GLU A 109 5.74 27.62 20.28
N GLU A 110 5.04 28.07 21.33
CA GLU A 110 5.52 28.00 22.72
C GLU A 110 5.74 26.54 23.18
N MET A 111 4.81 25.65 22.83
CA MET A 111 4.91 24.21 23.09
C MET A 111 6.13 23.60 22.41
N ASP A 112 6.37 23.92 21.13
CA ASP A 112 7.53 23.41 20.39
C ASP A 112 8.85 23.91 21.01
N ALA A 113 8.93 25.19 21.37
CA ALA A 113 10.11 25.75 22.01
C ALA A 113 10.37 25.14 23.39
N LEU A 114 9.33 24.88 24.19
CA LEU A 114 9.45 24.19 25.47
C LEU A 114 9.83 22.72 25.29
N TYR A 115 9.23 22.02 24.33
CA TYR A 115 9.56 20.63 24.02
C TYR A 115 11.02 20.47 23.59
N ALA A 116 11.53 21.36 22.75
CA ALA A 116 12.95 21.39 22.37
C ALA A 116 13.87 21.55 23.60
N ARG A 117 13.51 22.40 24.57
CA ARG A 117 14.25 22.54 25.83
C ARG A 117 14.18 21.30 26.72
N ILE A 118 13.03 20.62 26.77
CA ILE A 118 12.87 19.34 27.46
C ILE A 118 13.83 18.31 26.84
N ARG A 119 13.80 18.15 25.52
CA ARG A 119 14.66 17.20 24.79
C ARG A 119 16.14 17.51 24.97
N ALA A 120 16.53 18.79 24.91
CA ALA A 120 17.91 19.20 25.14
C ALA A 120 18.40 18.89 26.57
N GLU A 121 17.51 18.94 27.57
CA GLU A 121 17.83 18.56 28.94
C GLU A 121 17.91 17.04 29.10
N GLU A 122 16.96 16.28 28.52
CA GLU A 122 16.95 14.80 28.52
C GLU A 122 18.18 14.21 27.82
N ALA A 123 18.74 14.90 26.82
CA ALA A 123 19.92 14.45 26.09
C ALA A 123 21.25 14.65 26.84
N LYS A 124 21.26 15.34 27.98
CA LYS A 124 22.49 15.54 28.76
C LYS A 124 22.94 14.23 29.42
N PRO A 125 24.25 14.04 29.67
CA PRO A 125 24.74 12.90 30.45
C PRO A 125 24.15 12.81 31.86
N HIS A 126 23.88 13.98 32.48
CA HIS A 126 23.26 14.11 33.79
C HIS A 126 22.14 15.16 33.72
N PRO A 127 20.93 14.76 33.30
CA PRO A 127 19.78 15.66 33.25
C PRO A 127 19.38 16.18 34.63
N ASP A 128 18.95 17.44 34.73
CA ASP A 128 18.34 17.97 35.94
C ASP A 128 16.87 17.51 36.04
N GLU A 129 16.60 16.52 36.88
CA GLU A 129 15.28 15.93 37.09
C GLU A 129 14.25 16.93 37.62
N ALA A 130 14.65 17.87 38.48
CA ALA A 130 13.75 18.88 39.03
C ALA A 130 13.33 19.86 37.92
N LYS A 131 14.28 20.27 37.09
CA LYS A 131 14.03 21.12 35.92
C LYS A 131 13.16 20.40 34.88
N LEU A 132 13.42 19.12 34.60
CA LEU A 132 12.61 18.31 33.69
C LEU A 132 11.17 18.20 34.19
N LYS A 133 10.96 17.88 35.47
CA LYS A 133 9.63 17.79 36.06
C LYS A 133 8.86 19.10 35.93
N LYS A 134 9.53 20.24 36.18
CA LYS A 134 8.94 21.57 36.01
C LYS A 134 8.55 21.84 34.55
N MET A 135 9.48 21.66 33.61
CA MET A 135 9.22 21.90 32.18
C MET A 135 8.12 20.98 31.63
N LYS A 136 8.06 19.71 32.05
CA LYS A 136 7.00 18.78 31.66
C LYS A 136 5.63 19.22 32.19
N ALA A 137 5.55 19.72 33.43
CA ALA A 137 4.31 20.26 33.96
C ALA A 137 3.86 21.53 33.23
N GLU A 138 4.79 22.43 32.91
CA GLU A 138 4.53 23.62 32.07
C GLU A 138 4.03 23.22 30.67
N PHE A 139 4.63 22.17 30.09
CA PHE A 139 4.24 21.66 28.78
C PHE A 139 2.82 21.10 28.77
N GLU A 140 2.44 20.31 29.78
CA GLU A 140 1.08 19.81 29.91
C GLU A 140 0.06 20.94 30.12
N ALA A 141 0.43 22.00 30.86
CA ALA A 141 -0.42 23.18 30.99
C ALA A 141 -0.64 23.89 29.63
N LEU A 142 0.42 24.06 28.82
CA LEU A 142 0.30 24.60 27.47
C LEU A 142 -0.53 23.69 26.55
N ARG A 143 -0.38 22.37 26.66
CA ARG A 143 -1.15 21.38 25.90
C ARG A 143 -2.65 21.49 26.21
N GLN A 144 -3.03 21.67 27.48
CA GLN A 144 -4.43 21.90 27.86
C GLN A 144 -4.96 23.24 27.34
N LYS A 145 -4.16 24.30 27.45
CA LYS A 145 -4.52 25.62 26.89
C LYS A 145 -4.73 25.56 25.38
N ALA A 146 -3.87 24.86 24.64
CA ALA A 146 -4.04 24.65 23.20
C ALA A 146 -5.35 23.92 22.90
N LYS A 147 -5.72 22.92 23.72
CA LYS A 147 -6.95 22.13 23.52
C LYS A 147 -8.23 22.97 23.58
N GLU A 148 -8.25 24.08 24.31
CA GLU A 148 -9.41 24.98 24.40
C GLU A 148 -9.81 25.55 23.03
N TYR A 149 -8.83 25.73 22.13
CA TYR A 149 -9.03 26.24 20.78
C TYR A 149 -9.36 25.15 19.76
N VAL A 150 -9.10 23.87 20.07
CA VAL A 150 -9.31 22.77 19.12
C VAL A 150 -10.78 22.34 19.10
N ILE A 151 -11.33 22.22 17.90
CA ILE A 151 -12.59 21.51 17.63
C ILE A 151 -12.20 20.11 17.15
N THR A 152 -12.25 19.14 18.05
CA THR A 152 -11.80 17.76 17.80
C THR A 152 -12.58 17.15 16.64
N ASP A 153 -11.88 16.48 15.74
CA ASP A 153 -12.43 15.69 14.62
C ASP A 153 -13.33 16.45 13.62
N GLU A 154 -13.40 17.80 13.70
CA GLU A 154 -14.26 18.62 12.85
C GLU A 154 -14.05 18.37 11.35
N PHE A 155 -12.80 18.16 10.92
CA PHE A 155 -12.50 17.86 9.51
C PHE A 155 -13.19 16.59 9.02
N VAL A 156 -13.18 15.54 9.84
CA VAL A 156 -13.81 14.25 9.53
C VAL A 156 -15.33 14.38 9.65
N ASP A 157 -15.81 15.04 10.70
CA ASP A 157 -17.24 15.25 10.95
C ASP A 157 -17.90 16.02 9.80
N LEU A 158 -17.26 17.07 9.27
CA LEU A 158 -17.77 17.82 8.12
C LEU A 158 -17.94 16.92 6.89
N LEU A 159 -16.96 16.06 6.59
CA LEU A 159 -17.07 15.11 5.48
C LEU A 159 -18.24 14.12 5.70
N MET A 160 -18.34 13.56 6.91
CA MET A 160 -19.40 12.60 7.25
C MET A 160 -20.80 13.23 7.24
N GLN A 161 -20.95 14.47 7.74
CA GLN A 161 -22.20 15.23 7.70
C GLN A 161 -22.66 15.51 6.27
N GLU A 162 -21.72 15.73 5.36
CA GLU A 162 -21.98 15.90 3.92
C GLU A 162 -22.22 14.58 3.17
N GLY A 163 -22.23 13.46 3.89
CA GLY A 163 -22.63 12.14 3.38
C GLY A 163 -21.46 11.26 2.95
N ASP A 164 -20.23 11.57 3.35
CA ASP A 164 -19.08 10.72 3.05
C ASP A 164 -19.20 9.37 3.78
N ARG A 165 -18.99 8.28 3.05
CA ARG A 165 -19.03 6.90 3.56
C ARG A 165 -17.67 6.21 3.58
N SER A 166 -16.60 6.93 3.25
CA SER A 166 -15.28 6.36 3.08
C SER A 166 -14.17 7.31 3.51
N VAL A 167 -14.42 8.24 4.43
CA VAL A 167 -13.37 9.10 5.00
C VAL A 167 -12.29 8.22 5.61
N ASN A 168 -11.16 8.12 4.91
CA ASN A 168 -10.05 7.31 5.36
C ASN A 168 -8.76 7.73 4.68
N ALA A 169 -7.65 7.30 5.26
CA ALA A 169 -6.35 7.32 4.64
C ALA A 169 -5.61 6.04 4.96
N TYR A 170 -4.50 5.83 4.25
CA TYR A 170 -3.56 4.78 4.61
C TYR A 170 -2.20 5.09 4.01
N THR A 171 -1.17 4.72 4.76
CA THR A 171 0.24 4.84 4.37
C THR A 171 0.83 3.46 4.16
N SER A 172 1.67 3.36 3.15
CA SER A 172 2.45 2.18 2.80
C SER A 172 3.92 2.57 2.69
N ASN A 173 4.78 1.62 2.32
CA ASN A 173 6.16 1.94 2.01
C ASN A 173 6.28 2.86 0.79
N ASP A 174 5.33 2.82 -0.15
CA ASP A 174 5.44 3.52 -1.43
C ASP A 174 4.65 4.82 -1.52
N ALA A 175 3.57 4.94 -0.73
CA ALA A 175 2.60 6.03 -0.87
C ALA A 175 1.74 6.24 0.38
N THR A 176 1.23 7.46 0.53
CA THR A 176 0.13 7.86 1.41
C THR A 176 -1.07 8.24 0.54
N GLN A 177 -2.24 7.68 0.86
CA GLN A 177 -3.44 7.80 0.04
C GLN A 177 -4.61 8.29 0.89
N TYR A 178 -5.42 9.21 0.35
CA TYR A 178 -6.61 9.75 1.00
C TYR A 178 -7.83 9.47 0.14
N ILE A 179 -8.88 8.96 0.76
CA ILE A 179 -10.07 8.50 0.05
C ILE A 179 -11.35 9.10 0.64
N ASN A 180 -12.31 9.35 -0.25
CA ASN A 180 -13.62 9.90 0.07
C ASN A 180 -14.67 9.33 -0.89
N SER A 181 -15.89 9.12 -0.41
CA SER A 181 -17.03 8.67 -1.22
C SER A 181 -18.25 9.51 -0.88
N LEU A 182 -18.56 10.50 -1.71
CA LEU A 182 -19.60 11.50 -1.46
C LEU A 182 -20.70 11.49 -2.54
N PRO A 183 -21.90 12.04 -2.25
CA PRO A 183 -22.92 12.29 -3.27
C PRO A 183 -22.44 13.24 -4.38
N SER A 184 -22.95 13.10 -5.60
CA SER A 184 -22.51 13.90 -6.77
C SER A 184 -22.61 15.42 -6.58
N ASN A 185 -23.58 15.90 -5.81
CA ASN A 185 -23.75 17.32 -5.51
C ASN A 185 -22.74 17.88 -4.48
N LYS A 186 -21.77 17.07 -4.02
CA LYS A 186 -20.74 17.46 -3.04
C LYS A 186 -19.33 17.53 -3.62
N VAL A 187 -19.17 17.47 -4.94
CA VAL A 187 -17.86 17.60 -5.61
C VAL A 187 -17.16 18.90 -5.24
N GLU A 188 -17.84 20.04 -5.31
CA GLU A 188 -17.25 21.34 -4.96
C GLU A 188 -16.88 21.43 -3.48
N PHE A 189 -17.71 20.90 -2.58
CA PHE A 189 -17.39 20.79 -1.15
C PHE A 189 -16.10 19.97 -0.94
N TRP A 190 -15.98 18.81 -1.59
CA TRP A 190 -14.77 17.99 -1.51
C TRP A 190 -13.54 18.75 -2.03
N MET A 191 -13.68 19.47 -3.15
CA MET A 191 -12.60 20.30 -3.71
C MET A 191 -12.16 21.38 -2.73
N ALA A 192 -13.10 22.05 -2.08
CA ALA A 192 -12.84 23.10 -1.09
C ALA A 192 -12.07 22.57 0.12
N ILE A 193 -12.62 21.55 0.80
CA ILE A 193 -12.05 21.04 2.06
C ILE A 193 -10.72 20.32 1.83
N THR A 194 -10.62 19.54 0.74
CA THR A 194 -9.40 18.78 0.43
C THR A 194 -8.27 19.69 -0.04
N SER A 195 -8.54 20.70 -0.87
CA SER A 195 -7.50 21.65 -1.27
C SER A 195 -6.99 22.48 -0.10
N ASP A 196 -7.85 22.84 0.84
CA ASP A 196 -7.45 23.58 2.03
C ASP A 196 -6.55 22.75 2.96
N ARG A 197 -6.80 21.44 3.08
CA ARG A 197 -5.89 20.51 3.78
C ARG A 197 -4.47 20.53 3.21
N PHE A 198 -4.33 20.67 1.89
CA PHE A 198 -3.00 20.74 1.26
C PHE A 198 -2.40 22.15 1.24
N LEU A 199 -3.23 23.19 1.28
CA LEU A 199 -2.78 24.58 1.23
C LEU A 199 -2.42 25.13 2.62
N ASN A 200 -3.25 24.86 3.62
CA ASN A 200 -3.21 25.46 4.95
C ASN A 200 -3.25 24.43 6.09
N PRO A 201 -2.50 23.31 6.03
CA PRO A 201 -2.53 22.32 7.10
C PRO A 201 -2.06 22.92 8.41
N VAL A 202 -2.67 22.48 9.51
CA VAL A 202 -2.22 22.81 10.86
C VAL A 202 -2.10 21.52 11.64
N PHE A 203 -0.86 21.18 11.98
CA PHE A 203 -0.50 19.98 12.72
C PHE A 203 -0.76 20.14 14.23
N ARG A 204 -1.98 20.54 14.59
CA ARG A 204 -2.44 20.63 15.99
C ARG A 204 -2.62 19.24 16.57
N GLU A 205 -2.63 19.15 17.91
CA GLU A 205 -2.64 17.87 18.63
C GLU A 205 -1.44 16.96 18.30
N PHE A 206 -0.38 17.46 17.66
CA PHE A 206 0.80 16.68 17.25
C PHE A 206 1.34 15.77 18.36
N TYR A 207 1.54 16.30 19.56
CA TYR A 207 2.07 15.52 20.68
C TYR A 207 1.13 14.43 21.18
N LYS A 208 -0.19 14.65 21.08
CA LYS A 208 -1.21 13.64 21.39
C LYS A 208 -1.21 12.54 20.33
N GLU A 209 -1.22 12.90 19.05
CA GLU A 209 -1.19 11.92 17.96
C GLU A 209 0.10 11.11 17.96
N LYS A 210 1.22 11.73 18.32
CA LYS A 210 2.49 11.02 18.52
C LYS A 210 2.38 9.92 19.58
N GLU A 211 1.72 10.19 20.71
CA GLU A 211 1.44 9.18 21.74
C GLU A 211 0.51 8.07 21.24
N VAL A 212 -0.49 8.42 20.42
CA VAL A 212 -1.40 7.44 19.79
C VAL A 212 -0.62 6.50 18.86
N VAL A 213 0.23 7.03 17.98
CA VAL A 213 1.06 6.23 17.06
C VAL A 213 2.05 5.35 17.83
N MET A 214 2.62 5.85 18.95
CA MET A 214 3.45 5.03 19.83
C MET A 214 2.66 3.85 20.42
N GLU A 215 1.41 4.05 20.84
CA GLU A 215 0.57 2.97 21.35
C GLU A 215 0.18 1.98 20.24
N GLU A 216 -0.13 2.49 19.06
CA GLU A 216 -0.38 1.64 17.90
C GLU A 216 0.83 0.75 17.58
N ARG A 217 2.06 1.28 17.64
CA ARG A 217 3.28 0.49 17.47
C ARG A 217 3.39 -0.62 18.50
N ARG A 218 3.11 -0.32 19.78
CA ARG A 218 3.11 -1.35 20.83
C ARG A 218 2.10 -2.45 20.52
N LEU A 219 0.88 -2.09 20.12
CA LEU A 219 -0.22 -3.02 19.87
C LEU A 219 -0.09 -3.81 18.57
N SER A 220 0.59 -3.26 17.55
CA SER A 220 0.73 -3.88 16.23
C SER A 220 2.03 -4.66 16.06
N VAL A 221 3.14 -4.17 16.62
CA VAL A 221 4.48 -4.75 16.46
C VAL A 221 4.95 -5.42 17.76
N GLU A 222 5.14 -4.66 18.83
CA GLU A 222 5.93 -5.11 20.00
C GLU A 222 5.23 -6.21 20.81
N THR A 223 3.91 -6.10 20.97
CA THR A 223 3.10 -7.08 21.71
C THR A 223 2.62 -8.25 20.87
N ARG A 224 2.75 -8.17 19.54
CA ARG A 224 2.31 -9.23 18.62
C ARG A 224 3.51 -10.06 18.14
N PRO A 225 3.54 -11.38 18.40
CA PRO A 225 4.62 -12.25 17.92
C PRO A 225 4.87 -12.13 16.42
N LEU A 226 3.82 -12.16 15.60
CA LEU A 226 3.96 -12.01 14.14
C LEU A 226 4.45 -10.61 13.74
N GLY A 227 4.09 -9.56 14.48
CA GLY A 227 4.59 -8.20 14.23
C GLY A 227 6.09 -8.11 14.45
N ARG A 228 6.60 -8.65 15.56
CA ARG A 228 8.05 -8.77 15.82
C ARG A 228 8.77 -9.59 14.74
N LEU A 229 8.19 -10.73 14.33
CA LEU A 229 8.77 -11.54 13.25
C LEU A 229 8.84 -10.76 11.93
N LEU A 230 7.80 -10.02 11.55
CA LEU A 230 7.79 -9.26 10.30
C LEU A 230 8.83 -8.13 10.32
N GLU A 231 8.93 -7.39 11.43
CA GLU A 231 9.94 -6.32 11.59
C GLU A 231 11.36 -6.88 11.44
N ASP A 232 11.67 -7.96 12.16
CA ASP A 232 12.99 -8.62 12.11
C ASP A 232 13.27 -9.26 10.74
N PHE A 233 12.27 -9.87 10.13
CA PHE A 233 12.37 -10.48 8.80
C PHE A 233 12.64 -9.43 7.72
N GLN A 234 11.92 -8.32 7.75
CA GLN A 234 12.06 -7.22 6.81
C GLN A 234 13.45 -6.56 6.93
N ALA A 235 13.89 -6.25 8.16
CA ALA A 235 15.22 -5.72 8.42
C ALA A 235 16.33 -6.70 8.03
N THR A 236 16.09 -8.01 8.16
CA THR A 236 17.05 -9.04 7.73
C THR A 236 17.09 -9.17 6.20
N ALA A 237 15.96 -9.02 5.53
CA ALA A 237 15.84 -9.16 4.08
C ALA A 237 16.51 -7.98 3.35
N PHE A 238 16.33 -6.75 3.80
CA PHE A 238 16.90 -5.55 3.18
C PHE A 238 18.03 -4.97 4.02
N LYS A 239 19.25 -4.90 3.49
CA LYS A 239 20.41 -4.33 4.18
C LYS A 239 20.51 -2.81 4.02
N ALA A 240 20.06 -2.28 2.89
CA ALA A 240 20.30 -0.89 2.53
C ALA A 240 19.02 -0.19 2.06
N HIS A 241 18.18 -0.84 1.27
CA HIS A 241 16.98 -0.20 0.75
C HIS A 241 16.04 0.23 1.89
N PRO A 242 15.38 1.40 1.82
CA PRO A 242 14.40 1.87 2.82
C PRO A 242 13.20 0.95 3.07
N TYR A 243 13.09 -0.15 2.33
CA TYR A 243 12.15 -1.22 2.63
C TYR A 243 12.60 -2.06 3.84
N HIS A 244 13.70 -1.73 4.52
CA HIS A 244 14.15 -2.47 5.70
C HIS A 244 13.36 -2.14 6.98
N HIS A 245 12.60 -1.04 7.05
CA HIS A 245 11.82 -0.67 8.23
C HIS A 245 10.31 -0.65 7.98
N GLU A 246 9.55 -0.97 9.04
CA GLU A 246 8.09 -0.95 9.05
C GLU A 246 7.54 0.47 8.86
N VAL A 247 6.36 0.56 8.24
CA VAL A 247 5.71 1.85 7.94
C VAL A 247 5.47 2.69 9.19
N ILE A 248 5.21 2.05 10.33
CA ILE A 248 4.96 2.72 11.60
C ILE A 248 6.21 3.39 12.19
N GLY A 249 7.42 3.03 11.72
CA GLY A 249 8.69 3.59 12.17
C GLY A 249 9.20 3.02 13.49
N HIS A 250 10.45 3.33 13.83
CA HIS A 250 11.07 2.88 15.08
C HIS A 250 10.57 3.70 16.28
N MET A 251 10.35 3.06 17.43
CA MET A 251 9.84 3.73 18.64
C MET A 251 10.66 4.96 19.03
N SER A 252 11.99 4.87 18.95
CA SER A 252 12.90 5.99 19.24
C SER A 252 12.72 7.18 18.29
N ASP A 253 12.47 6.90 17.01
CA ASP A 253 12.27 7.92 15.99
C ASP A 253 10.90 8.58 16.18
N ILE A 254 9.84 7.80 16.40
CA ILE A 254 8.50 8.34 16.72
C ILE A 254 8.57 9.25 17.94
N GLN A 255 9.31 8.87 18.98
CA GLN A 255 9.53 9.72 20.16
C GLN A 255 10.29 11.01 19.82
N ALA A 256 11.25 10.96 18.89
CA ALA A 256 12.12 12.07 18.53
C ALA A 256 11.49 13.06 17.53
N ILE A 257 10.59 12.61 16.65
CA ILE A 257 9.94 13.46 15.63
C ILE A 257 9.34 14.71 16.28
N THR A 258 9.59 15.85 15.64
CA THR A 258 9.07 17.16 16.02
C THR A 258 8.02 17.66 15.02
N ARG A 259 7.25 18.66 15.44
CA ARG A 259 6.27 19.30 14.55
C ARG A 259 6.93 20.01 13.38
N GLU A 260 8.17 20.52 13.54
CA GLU A 260 8.93 21.10 12.42
C GLU A 260 9.34 20.03 11.40
N ASP A 261 9.72 18.82 11.84
CA ASP A 261 10.02 17.72 10.92
C ASP A 261 8.80 17.41 10.06
N VAL A 262 7.61 17.35 10.66
CA VAL A 262 6.34 17.15 9.94
C VAL A 262 6.08 18.30 8.94
N ARG A 263 6.32 19.56 9.34
CA ARG A 263 6.21 20.73 8.44
C ARG A 263 7.17 20.63 7.27
N HIS A 264 8.43 20.26 7.52
CA HIS A 264 9.43 20.09 6.47
C HIS A 264 9.07 18.93 5.53
N TYR A 265 8.69 17.78 6.09
CA TYR A 265 8.30 16.59 5.33
C TYR A 265 7.08 16.86 4.45
N PHE A 266 6.06 17.53 4.99
CA PHE A 266 4.88 17.95 4.23
C PHE A 266 5.27 18.89 3.08
N ARG A 267 6.01 19.98 3.34
CA ARG A 267 6.43 20.92 2.28
C ARG A 267 7.20 20.22 1.16
N LYS A 268 8.07 19.26 1.51
CA LYS A 268 8.87 18.50 0.56
C LYS A 268 7.98 17.59 -0.29
N TYR A 269 7.19 16.72 0.33
CA TYR A 269 6.55 15.59 -0.36
C TYR A 269 5.09 15.81 -0.77
N TYR A 270 4.39 16.76 -0.16
CA TYR A 270 2.96 17.03 -0.41
C TYR A 270 2.75 18.23 -1.35
N ASN A 271 3.75 18.52 -2.18
CA ASN A 271 3.64 19.54 -3.22
C ASN A 271 2.81 19.03 -4.43
N PRO A 272 2.12 19.91 -5.17
CA PRO A 272 1.25 19.52 -6.28
C PRO A 272 1.87 18.60 -7.33
N ALA A 273 3.16 18.74 -7.65
CA ALA A 273 3.84 17.92 -8.66
C ALA A 273 4.09 16.47 -8.20
N ASN A 274 3.93 16.19 -6.90
CA ASN A 274 4.03 14.86 -6.30
C ASN A 274 2.67 14.23 -5.93
N LEU A 275 1.57 14.90 -6.28
CA LEU A 275 0.21 14.46 -6.00
C LEU A 275 -0.51 14.08 -7.30
N THR A 276 -1.31 13.01 -7.26
CA THR A 276 -2.22 12.62 -8.34
C THR A 276 -3.60 12.36 -7.77
N VAL A 277 -4.64 12.89 -8.41
CA VAL A 277 -6.04 12.71 -8.00
C VAL A 277 -6.77 11.91 -9.05
N ALA A 278 -7.49 10.85 -8.65
CA ALA A 278 -8.50 10.22 -9.48
C ALA A 278 -9.91 10.50 -8.93
N ILE A 279 -10.84 10.83 -9.83
CA ILE A 279 -12.25 11.06 -9.54
C ILE A 279 -13.07 10.14 -10.43
N VAL A 280 -13.85 9.24 -9.82
CA VAL A 280 -14.66 8.25 -10.55
C VAL A 280 -16.09 8.26 -10.04
N GLY A 281 -17.06 8.50 -10.92
CA GLY A 281 -18.47 8.50 -10.57
C GLY A 281 -19.29 9.50 -11.38
N ASP A 282 -20.42 9.90 -10.84
CA ASP A 282 -21.39 10.78 -11.50
C ASP A 282 -20.92 12.24 -11.46
N VAL A 283 -20.04 12.58 -12.39
CA VAL A 283 -19.41 13.91 -12.53
C VAL A 283 -19.28 14.31 -13.98
N ASN A 284 -19.32 15.61 -14.26
CA ASN A 284 -18.90 16.15 -15.54
C ASN A 284 -17.39 16.49 -15.48
N PRO A 285 -16.53 15.94 -16.37
CA PRO A 285 -15.09 16.20 -16.32
C PRO A 285 -14.68 17.67 -16.50
N GLU A 286 -15.38 18.44 -17.34
CA GLU A 286 -15.04 19.85 -17.56
C GLU A 286 -15.31 20.68 -16.31
N GLU A 287 -16.41 20.41 -15.61
CA GLU A 287 -16.71 21.05 -14.33
C GLU A 287 -15.70 20.66 -13.24
N VAL A 288 -15.33 19.37 -13.18
CA VAL A 288 -14.26 18.91 -12.27
C VAL A 288 -12.96 19.65 -12.53
N PHE A 289 -12.58 19.86 -13.79
CA PHE A 289 -11.36 20.59 -14.14
C PHE A 289 -11.43 22.08 -13.85
N ARG A 290 -12.60 22.71 -13.98
CA ARG A 290 -12.83 24.10 -13.57
C ARG A 290 -12.65 24.25 -12.05
N LEU A 291 -13.26 23.36 -11.27
CA LEU A 291 -13.13 23.33 -9.82
C LEU A 291 -11.70 23.01 -9.38
N ALA A 292 -11.01 22.08 -10.05
CA ALA A 292 -9.62 21.76 -9.78
C ALA A 292 -8.71 22.98 -9.95
N GLU A 293 -8.88 23.78 -11.00
CA GLU A 293 -8.15 25.03 -11.18
C GLU A 293 -8.47 26.05 -10.09
N LEU A 294 -9.76 26.20 -9.74
CA LEU A 294 -10.21 27.15 -8.72
C LEU A 294 -9.64 26.83 -7.33
N TYR A 295 -9.73 25.57 -6.91
CA TYR A 295 -9.44 25.15 -5.55
C TYR A 295 -8.02 24.64 -5.34
N PHE A 296 -7.48 23.85 -6.28
CA PHE A 296 -6.12 23.31 -6.16
C PHE A 296 -5.08 24.15 -6.91
N GLY A 297 -5.47 24.95 -7.91
CA GLY A 297 -4.56 25.80 -8.66
C GLY A 297 -3.89 26.90 -7.81
N ARG A 298 -4.48 27.25 -6.67
CA ARG A 298 -3.92 28.18 -5.67
C ARG A 298 -2.78 27.59 -4.83
N ILE A 299 -2.60 26.26 -4.83
CA ILE A 299 -1.51 25.62 -4.09
C ILE A 299 -0.20 25.92 -4.82
N PRO A 300 0.81 26.51 -4.14
CA PRO A 300 2.10 26.79 -4.75
C PRO A 300 2.68 25.55 -5.41
N SER A 301 3.23 25.71 -6.61
CA SER A 301 4.00 24.65 -7.24
C SER A 301 5.27 24.38 -6.41
N GLY A 302 5.79 23.17 -6.51
CA GLY A 302 7.04 22.76 -5.90
C GLY A 302 7.78 21.81 -6.83
N GLU A 303 9.07 21.64 -6.57
CA GLU A 303 9.85 20.64 -7.28
C GLU A 303 9.40 19.23 -6.89
N LYS A 304 9.35 18.33 -7.87
CA LYS A 304 9.07 16.93 -7.59
C LYS A 304 10.21 16.40 -6.68
N PRO A 305 9.90 15.71 -5.57
CA PRO A 305 10.91 15.15 -4.69
C PRO A 305 11.86 14.23 -5.44
N GLU A 306 13.12 14.26 -5.04
CA GLU A 306 14.13 13.34 -5.54
C GLU A 306 13.70 11.88 -5.32
N PRO A 307 13.90 11.00 -6.30
CA PRO A 307 13.59 9.59 -6.14
C PRO A 307 14.50 8.95 -5.09
N VAL A 308 14.04 7.85 -4.48
CA VAL A 308 14.89 6.99 -3.65
C VAL A 308 16.05 6.48 -4.51
N ARG A 309 17.27 6.78 -4.07
CA ARG A 309 18.51 6.43 -4.81
C ARG A 309 19.16 5.16 -4.31
N THR A 310 18.92 4.80 -3.05
CA THR A 310 19.48 3.60 -2.45
C THR A 310 18.83 2.37 -3.07
N VAL A 311 19.65 1.49 -3.63
CA VAL A 311 19.22 0.20 -4.20
C VAL A 311 19.70 -0.91 -3.27
N GLU A 312 18.88 -1.94 -3.05
CA GLU A 312 19.29 -3.10 -2.27
C GLU A 312 20.44 -3.83 -2.99
N PRO A 313 21.59 -4.07 -2.32
CA PRO A 313 22.67 -4.85 -2.90
C PRO A 313 22.24 -6.30 -3.12
N GLU A 314 22.89 -6.98 -4.07
CA GLU A 314 22.66 -8.40 -4.27
C GLU A 314 22.91 -9.19 -2.97
N GLN A 315 21.98 -10.07 -2.63
CA GLN A 315 22.16 -10.98 -1.51
C GLN A 315 23.17 -12.09 -1.87
N TRP A 316 24.17 -12.33 -1.00
CA TRP A 316 25.25 -13.30 -1.25
C TRP A 316 25.07 -14.67 -0.60
N GLY A 317 24.01 -14.87 0.16
CA GLY A 317 23.78 -16.11 0.90
C GLY A 317 22.45 -16.07 1.63
N GLU A 318 21.95 -17.24 2.01
CA GLU A 318 20.74 -17.36 2.82
C GLU A 318 20.87 -16.59 4.13
N ARG A 319 19.79 -15.91 4.53
CA ARG A 319 19.68 -15.24 5.82
C ARG A 319 18.56 -15.90 6.63
N ARG A 320 18.72 -15.93 7.95
CA ARG A 320 17.73 -16.50 8.87
C ARG A 320 17.51 -15.57 10.04
N VAL A 321 16.26 -15.48 10.48
CA VAL A 321 15.88 -14.83 11.72
C VAL A 321 14.84 -15.68 12.44
N ALA A 322 14.92 -15.72 13.76
CA ALA A 322 14.02 -16.48 14.61
C ALA A 322 13.55 -15.59 15.75
N VAL A 323 12.23 -15.53 15.96
CA VAL A 323 11.62 -14.79 17.06
C VAL A 323 10.97 -15.79 18.01
N GLU A 324 11.45 -15.79 19.26
CA GLU A 324 10.87 -16.58 20.32
C GLU A 324 9.62 -15.91 20.90
N ALA A 325 8.50 -16.63 20.94
CA ALA A 325 7.27 -16.13 21.53
C ALA A 325 6.36 -17.26 22.03
N MET A 326 5.48 -16.97 22.98
CA MET A 326 4.35 -17.85 23.34
C MET A 326 3.27 -17.78 22.24
N ALA A 327 3.57 -18.35 21.08
CA ALA A 327 2.69 -18.35 19.91
C ALA A 327 2.79 -19.67 19.15
N GLN A 328 1.84 -19.89 18.23
CA GLN A 328 1.98 -20.96 17.26
C GLN A 328 3.22 -20.73 16.37
N PRO A 329 3.91 -21.80 15.93
CA PRO A 329 4.98 -21.65 14.97
C PRO A 329 4.48 -21.00 13.69
N PHE A 330 5.35 -20.24 13.03
CA PHE A 330 5.04 -19.58 11.76
C PHE A 330 6.30 -19.53 10.92
N LEU A 331 6.19 -19.80 9.63
CA LEU A 331 7.30 -19.78 8.68
C LEU A 331 7.08 -18.71 7.63
N LEU A 332 8.12 -17.92 7.36
CA LEU A 332 8.26 -16.99 6.24
C LEU A 332 9.50 -17.36 5.41
N ILE A 333 9.37 -17.35 4.09
CA ILE A 333 10.48 -17.54 3.15
C ILE A 333 10.38 -16.47 2.07
N GLY A 334 11.22 -15.45 2.15
CA GLY A 334 11.30 -14.36 1.17
C GLY A 334 12.39 -14.57 0.15
N TYR A 335 12.10 -14.24 -1.10
CA TYR A 335 13.10 -14.12 -2.15
C TYR A 335 13.01 -12.74 -2.80
N HIS A 336 14.15 -12.06 -3.00
CA HIS A 336 14.14 -10.78 -3.71
C HIS A 336 13.70 -10.97 -5.16
N ARG A 337 12.82 -10.08 -5.60
CA ARG A 337 12.30 -9.96 -6.95
C ARG A 337 12.39 -8.50 -7.40
N PRO A 338 12.44 -8.24 -8.72
CA PRO A 338 12.43 -6.88 -9.22
C PRO A 338 11.05 -6.21 -9.00
N SER A 339 11.03 -4.88 -9.13
CA SER A 339 9.81 -4.05 -9.06
C SER A 339 8.72 -4.49 -10.05
N VAL A 340 7.49 -4.02 -9.85
CA VAL A 340 6.34 -4.30 -10.74
C VAL A 340 6.52 -3.82 -12.18
N ARG A 341 7.44 -2.88 -12.44
CA ARG A 341 7.75 -2.39 -13.79
C ARG A 341 8.59 -3.36 -14.62
N HIS A 342 9.19 -4.37 -13.99
CA HIS A 342 10.08 -5.30 -14.66
C HIS A 342 9.27 -6.30 -15.51
N GLN A 343 9.80 -6.70 -16.67
CA GLN A 343 9.14 -7.62 -17.60
C GLN A 343 8.76 -8.99 -16.97
N ASP A 344 9.51 -9.40 -15.95
CA ASP A 344 9.26 -10.65 -15.20
C ASP A 344 8.07 -10.57 -14.22
N ASN A 345 7.45 -9.39 -14.03
CA ASN A 345 6.37 -9.20 -13.04
C ASN A 345 5.23 -10.21 -13.20
N PHE A 346 4.66 -10.31 -14.41
CA PHE A 346 3.50 -11.18 -14.67
C PHE A 346 3.87 -12.67 -14.60
N ALA A 347 5.10 -13.03 -14.95
CA ALA A 347 5.59 -14.40 -14.77
C ALA A 347 5.74 -14.77 -13.28
N LEU A 348 6.15 -13.82 -12.43
CA LEU A 348 6.21 -13.98 -10.98
C LEU A 348 4.82 -14.03 -10.33
N GLU A 349 3.87 -13.23 -10.81
CA GLU A 349 2.46 -13.33 -10.41
C GLU A 349 1.88 -14.71 -10.74
N ALA A 350 2.11 -15.21 -11.96
CA ALA A 350 1.69 -16.54 -12.36
C ALA A 350 2.33 -17.63 -11.48
N LEU A 351 3.64 -17.51 -11.18
CA LEU A 351 4.34 -18.41 -10.28
C LEU A 351 3.71 -18.43 -8.88
N ALA A 352 3.46 -17.25 -8.30
CA ALA A 352 2.83 -17.12 -7.00
C ALA A 352 1.42 -17.70 -6.97
N SER A 353 0.62 -17.45 -8.02
CA SER A 353 -0.74 -17.96 -8.14
C SER A 353 -0.77 -19.50 -8.20
N ILE A 354 0.10 -20.09 -9.02
CA ILE A 354 0.18 -21.55 -9.20
C ILE A 354 0.64 -22.24 -7.90
N LEU A 355 1.65 -21.68 -7.22
CA LEU A 355 2.20 -22.26 -6.00
C LEU A 355 1.30 -22.03 -4.79
N GLY A 356 0.76 -20.82 -4.60
CA GLY A 356 0.16 -20.39 -3.35
C GLY A 356 -1.31 -19.98 -3.37
N GLU A 357 -1.91 -19.65 -4.51
CA GLU A 357 -3.24 -19.00 -4.52
C GLU A 357 -4.42 -19.98 -4.50
N GLY A 358 -5.10 -19.99 -3.36
CA GLY A 358 -6.35 -20.70 -3.12
C GLY A 358 -6.20 -22.21 -2.95
N ARG A 359 -7.31 -22.89 -2.66
CA ARG A 359 -7.34 -24.32 -2.24
C ARG A 359 -6.92 -25.35 -3.30
N SER A 360 -6.63 -24.90 -4.52
CA SER A 360 -6.16 -25.74 -5.63
C SER A 360 -4.69 -25.48 -5.98
N SER A 361 -4.03 -24.54 -5.32
CA SER A 361 -2.60 -24.29 -5.47
C SER A 361 -1.77 -25.51 -5.08
N ARG A 362 -0.54 -25.60 -5.60
CA ARG A 362 0.34 -26.75 -5.32
C ARG A 362 0.64 -26.90 -3.83
N LEU A 363 0.99 -25.80 -3.15
CA LEU A 363 1.32 -25.80 -1.73
C LEU A 363 0.12 -26.19 -0.87
N TYR A 364 -1.06 -25.64 -1.14
CA TYR A 364 -2.26 -25.99 -0.36
C TYR A 364 -2.60 -27.48 -0.49
N ARG A 365 -2.56 -28.02 -1.71
CA ARG A 365 -2.80 -29.46 -1.94
C ARG A 365 -1.77 -30.30 -1.18
N ARG A 366 -0.50 -29.96 -1.30
CA ARG A 366 0.59 -30.73 -0.69
C ARG A 366 0.60 -30.64 0.83
N LEU A 367 0.75 -29.44 1.39
CA LEU A 367 0.98 -29.22 2.81
C LEU A 367 -0.29 -29.37 3.67
N VAL A 368 -1.45 -28.95 3.16
CA VAL A 368 -2.70 -28.89 3.95
C VAL A 368 -3.58 -30.11 3.72
N LYS A 369 -3.73 -30.55 2.47
CA LYS A 369 -4.65 -31.67 2.13
C LYS A 369 -3.99 -33.05 2.16
N GLU A 370 -2.82 -33.19 1.57
CA GLU A 370 -2.16 -34.50 1.39
C GLU A 370 -1.34 -34.91 2.62
N THR A 371 -0.39 -34.07 3.02
CA THR A 371 0.53 -34.39 4.13
C THR A 371 0.03 -33.91 5.49
N GLN A 372 -0.90 -32.94 5.49
CA GLN A 372 -1.49 -32.33 6.68
C GLN A 372 -0.47 -31.72 7.68
N VAL A 373 0.72 -31.35 7.19
CA VAL A 373 1.78 -30.75 8.02
C VAL A 373 1.51 -29.28 8.37
N ALA A 374 0.63 -28.62 7.62
CA ALA A 374 0.27 -27.21 7.81
C ALA A 374 -1.25 -27.05 7.86
N ILE A 375 -1.73 -26.12 8.68
CA ILE A 375 -3.14 -25.70 8.68
C ILE A 375 -3.41 -24.61 7.65
N GLU A 376 -2.37 -23.82 7.33
CA GLU A 376 -2.43 -22.75 6.34
C GLU A 376 -1.08 -22.61 5.65
N CYS A 377 -1.08 -22.29 4.36
CA CYS A 377 0.10 -21.88 3.62
C CYS A 377 -0.31 -21.03 2.41
N GLY A 378 0.64 -20.27 1.87
CA GLY A 378 0.39 -19.44 0.70
C GLY A 378 1.63 -18.73 0.19
N VAL A 379 1.41 -17.89 -0.82
CA VAL A 379 2.43 -17.02 -1.40
C VAL A 379 1.89 -15.60 -1.47
N ILE A 380 2.65 -14.66 -0.91
CA ILE A 380 2.43 -13.22 -1.01
C ILE A 380 3.38 -12.70 -2.08
N ASN A 381 2.82 -12.07 -3.12
CA ASN A 381 3.59 -11.57 -4.25
C ASN A 381 3.60 -10.04 -4.23
N GLY A 382 4.49 -9.46 -3.43
CA GLY A 382 4.50 -8.03 -3.10
C GLY A 382 4.64 -7.83 -1.59
N PHE A 383 5.87 -7.55 -1.12
CA PHE A 383 6.15 -7.17 0.26
C PHE A 383 7.55 -6.51 0.35
N PRO A 384 7.71 -5.39 1.08
CA PRO A 384 6.67 -4.64 1.78
C PRO A 384 5.93 -3.64 0.87
N GLY A 385 6.45 -3.38 -0.34
CA GLY A 385 5.84 -2.57 -1.38
C GLY A 385 6.10 -3.13 -2.77
N ASP A 386 5.71 -2.38 -3.80
CA ASP A 386 5.70 -2.80 -5.20
C ASP A 386 6.59 -1.92 -6.10
N LYS A 387 6.75 -0.64 -5.73
CA LYS A 387 7.42 0.39 -6.53
C LYS A 387 8.88 0.06 -6.80
N PHE A 388 9.57 -0.47 -5.79
CA PHE A 388 10.98 -0.85 -5.86
C PHE A 388 11.15 -2.37 -5.84
N PRO A 389 12.38 -2.91 -6.09
CA PRO A 389 12.65 -4.33 -5.85
C PRO A 389 12.24 -4.75 -4.44
N HIS A 390 11.50 -5.86 -4.35
CA HIS A 390 10.80 -6.28 -3.15
C HIS A 390 10.80 -7.81 -3.03
N LEU A 391 9.96 -8.41 -2.19
CA LEU A 391 9.95 -9.85 -1.93
C LEU A 391 8.73 -10.56 -2.54
N ILE A 392 8.96 -11.77 -3.01
CA ILE A 392 7.94 -12.83 -3.05
C ILE A 392 8.12 -13.67 -1.79
N ILE A 393 7.06 -13.83 -0.99
CA ILE A 393 7.11 -14.49 0.31
C ILE A 393 6.24 -15.74 0.28
N PHE A 394 6.81 -16.87 0.65
CA PHE A 394 6.08 -18.09 0.96
C PHE A 394 5.85 -18.12 2.46
N TYR A 395 4.67 -18.55 2.89
CA TYR A 395 4.38 -18.72 4.32
C TYR A 395 3.68 -20.05 4.61
N ALA A 396 3.86 -20.53 5.84
CA ALA A 396 3.13 -21.68 6.35
C ALA A 396 2.93 -21.59 7.87
N VAL A 397 1.79 -22.08 8.33
CA VAL A 397 1.46 -22.29 9.74
C VAL A 397 1.46 -23.81 9.98
N PRO A 398 2.47 -24.37 10.67
CA PRO A 398 2.52 -25.79 10.95
C PRO A 398 1.30 -26.28 11.73
N ALA A 399 0.84 -27.48 11.40
CA ALA A 399 -0.18 -28.18 12.14
C ALA A 399 0.38 -28.70 13.48
N ARG A 400 -0.52 -29.04 14.40
CA ARG A 400 -0.13 -29.54 15.72
C ARG A 400 0.77 -30.77 15.58
N GLY A 401 1.94 -30.74 16.24
CA GLY A 401 2.91 -31.83 16.20
C GLY A 401 3.89 -31.77 15.02
N HIS A 402 3.74 -30.79 14.13
CA HIS A 402 4.66 -30.55 13.02
C HIS A 402 5.50 -29.28 13.24
N SER A 403 6.66 -29.27 12.59
CA SER A 403 7.68 -28.23 12.69
C SER A 403 7.67 -27.29 11.48
N VAL A 404 8.28 -26.10 11.65
CA VAL A 404 8.55 -25.18 10.54
C VAL A 404 9.54 -25.80 9.53
N GLN A 405 10.43 -26.68 9.97
CA GLN A 405 11.40 -27.38 9.11
C GLN A 405 10.71 -28.39 8.17
N GLU A 406 9.70 -29.11 8.63
CA GLU A 406 8.88 -29.98 7.76
C GLU A 406 8.15 -29.17 6.68
N CYS A 407 7.55 -28.02 7.07
CA CYS A 407 6.90 -27.13 6.11
C CYS A 407 7.91 -26.54 5.11
N LEU A 408 9.07 -26.10 5.58
CA LEU A 408 10.15 -25.57 4.75
C LEU A 408 10.60 -26.60 3.71
N GLY A 409 10.84 -27.85 4.13
CA GLY A 409 11.25 -28.92 3.22
C GLY A 409 10.23 -29.18 2.10
N LEU A 410 8.94 -29.25 2.44
CA LEU A 410 7.89 -29.47 1.44
C LEU A 410 7.69 -28.27 0.49
N ILE A 411 7.87 -27.04 0.98
CA ILE A 411 7.86 -25.84 0.12
C ILE A 411 9.06 -25.88 -0.84
N GLU A 412 10.25 -26.21 -0.33
CA GLU A 412 11.46 -26.36 -1.16
C GLU A 412 11.27 -27.42 -2.25
N GLU A 413 10.67 -28.57 -1.92
CA GLU A 413 10.36 -29.61 -2.91
C GLU A 413 9.45 -29.09 -4.03
N GLU A 414 8.38 -28.36 -3.71
CA GLU A 414 7.47 -27.80 -4.72
C GLU A 414 8.15 -26.71 -5.56
N ILE A 415 9.02 -25.90 -4.96
CA ILE A 415 9.85 -24.92 -5.68
C ILE A 415 10.82 -25.64 -6.64
N GLU A 416 11.46 -26.73 -6.21
CA GLU A 416 12.36 -27.50 -7.08
C GLU A 416 11.60 -28.22 -8.20
N LYS A 417 10.37 -28.68 -7.96
CA LYS A 417 9.51 -29.25 -9.01
C LYS A 417 9.20 -28.23 -10.10
N VAL A 418 8.76 -27.01 -9.75
CA VAL A 418 8.45 -25.98 -10.78
C VAL A 418 9.70 -25.51 -11.54
N LYS A 419 10.89 -25.61 -10.95
CA LYS A 419 12.15 -25.38 -11.67
C LYS A 419 12.49 -26.48 -12.67
N LYS A 420 12.06 -27.72 -12.46
CA LYS A 420 12.41 -28.87 -13.32
C LYS A 420 11.32 -29.16 -14.36
N GLU A 421 10.07 -29.03 -13.96
CA GLU A 421 8.88 -29.38 -14.74
C GLU A 421 8.11 -28.12 -15.11
N LEU A 422 7.64 -28.04 -16.36
CA LEU A 422 6.79 -26.92 -16.77
C LEU A 422 5.45 -26.96 -16.03
N PRO A 423 4.91 -25.81 -15.60
CA PRO A 423 3.54 -25.74 -15.13
C PRO A 423 2.55 -26.33 -16.14
N LYS A 424 1.51 -26.98 -15.63
CA LYS A 424 0.48 -27.57 -16.49
C LYS A 424 -0.30 -26.43 -17.17
N GLN A 425 -0.75 -26.67 -18.40
CA GLN A 425 -1.57 -25.69 -19.12
C GLN A 425 -2.84 -25.28 -18.35
N GLU A 426 -3.44 -26.21 -17.62
CA GLU A 426 -4.60 -25.94 -16.76
C GLU A 426 -4.30 -24.96 -15.62
N GLU A 427 -3.10 -25.04 -15.03
CA GLU A 427 -2.66 -24.14 -13.96
C GLU A 427 -2.45 -22.72 -14.51
N LEU A 428 -1.83 -22.61 -15.69
CA LEU A 428 -1.62 -21.33 -16.38
C LEU A 428 -2.95 -20.70 -16.82
N LEU A 429 -3.86 -21.50 -17.39
CA LEU A 429 -5.20 -21.04 -17.77
C LEU A 429 -6.04 -20.64 -16.55
N LYS A 430 -5.85 -21.28 -15.40
CA LYS A 430 -6.46 -20.88 -14.14
C LYS A 430 -5.95 -19.50 -13.72
N TYR A 431 -4.64 -19.28 -13.68
CA TYR A 431 -4.04 -17.96 -13.38
C TYR A 431 -4.61 -16.87 -14.30
N LYS A 432 -4.53 -17.07 -15.63
CA LYS A 432 -4.99 -16.06 -16.61
C LYS A 432 -6.45 -15.68 -16.40
N ARG A 433 -7.31 -16.68 -16.17
CA ARG A 433 -8.74 -16.44 -15.87
C ARG A 433 -8.93 -15.69 -14.56
N GLN A 434 -8.27 -16.12 -13.48
CA GLN A 434 -8.42 -15.48 -12.17
C GLN A 434 -7.90 -14.05 -12.16
N ALA A 435 -6.70 -13.82 -12.69
CA ALA A 435 -6.10 -12.49 -12.77
C ALA A 435 -6.94 -11.55 -13.66
N GLY A 436 -7.36 -12.01 -14.84
CA GLY A 436 -8.22 -11.24 -15.74
C GLY A 436 -9.59 -10.92 -15.13
N MET A 437 -10.25 -11.90 -14.50
CA MET A 437 -11.53 -11.67 -13.81
C MET A 437 -11.37 -10.73 -12.61
N SER A 438 -10.31 -10.88 -11.83
CA SER A 438 -10.02 -10.01 -10.68
C SER A 438 -9.84 -8.56 -11.13
N LEU A 439 -9.03 -8.32 -12.17
CA LEU A 439 -8.83 -6.99 -12.73
C LEU A 439 -10.17 -6.37 -13.21
N LEU A 440 -10.95 -7.14 -13.97
CA LEU A 440 -12.27 -6.70 -14.44
C LEU A 440 -13.23 -6.38 -13.29
N GLN A 441 -13.22 -7.19 -12.24
CA GLN A 441 -14.09 -6.98 -11.08
C GLN A 441 -13.68 -5.74 -10.28
N GLN A 442 -12.38 -5.49 -10.14
CA GLN A 442 -11.88 -4.27 -9.51
C GLN A 442 -12.28 -3.03 -10.31
N MET A 443 -12.16 -3.03 -11.65
CA MET A 443 -12.53 -1.90 -12.49
C MET A 443 -14.02 -1.50 -12.42
N LYS A 444 -14.91 -2.42 -12.01
CA LYS A 444 -16.35 -2.12 -11.85
C LYS A 444 -16.63 -1.19 -10.67
N SER A 445 -15.85 -1.26 -9.59
CA SER A 445 -16.03 -0.39 -8.41
C SER A 445 -15.44 1.00 -8.67
N HIS A 446 -16.15 2.07 -8.30
CA HIS A 446 -15.61 3.45 -8.37
C HIS A 446 -14.34 3.58 -7.52
N ALA A 447 -14.38 3.04 -6.29
CA ALA A 447 -13.26 3.06 -5.35
C ALA A 447 -12.02 2.37 -5.91
N ARG A 448 -12.17 1.12 -6.33
CA ARG A 448 -11.04 0.34 -6.86
C ARG A 448 -10.55 0.90 -8.20
N MET A 449 -11.43 1.41 -9.05
CA MET A 449 -11.02 2.04 -10.30
C MET A 449 -10.20 3.32 -10.07
N ALA A 450 -10.60 4.18 -9.12
CA ALA A 450 -9.85 5.39 -8.76
C ALA A 450 -8.44 5.05 -8.22
N ALA A 451 -8.35 4.05 -7.33
CA ALA A 451 -7.09 3.54 -6.81
C ALA A 451 -6.22 2.95 -7.93
N LEU A 452 -6.78 2.15 -8.84
CA LEU A 452 -6.06 1.58 -9.98
C LEU A 452 -5.53 2.66 -10.95
N LEU A 453 -6.28 3.72 -11.20
CA LEU A 453 -5.86 4.81 -12.08
C LEU A 453 -4.69 5.59 -11.49
N THR A 454 -4.77 5.97 -10.21
CA THR A 454 -3.66 6.65 -9.54
C THR A 454 -2.44 5.74 -9.39
N TYR A 455 -2.62 4.47 -9.03
CA TYR A 455 -1.55 3.49 -8.99
C TYR A 455 -0.87 3.33 -10.35
N ALA A 456 -1.63 3.15 -11.43
CA ALA A 456 -1.04 3.01 -12.77
C ALA A 456 -0.29 4.27 -13.20
N GLU A 457 -0.82 5.46 -12.91
CA GLU A 457 -0.14 6.72 -13.21
C GLU A 457 1.17 6.88 -12.43
N VAL A 458 1.15 6.66 -11.11
CA VAL A 458 2.29 6.93 -10.23
C VAL A 458 3.31 5.80 -10.26
N ILE A 459 2.84 4.56 -10.13
CA ILE A 459 3.68 3.36 -10.03
C ILE A 459 4.04 2.82 -11.41
N LEU A 460 3.15 2.80 -12.40
CA LEU A 460 3.49 2.28 -13.75
C LEU A 460 3.93 3.40 -14.71
N GLY A 461 3.69 4.66 -14.37
CA GLY A 461 4.12 5.85 -15.12
C GLY A 461 3.13 6.34 -16.17
N ASP A 462 2.02 5.62 -16.39
CA ASP A 462 0.95 6.00 -17.31
C ASP A 462 -0.33 5.26 -16.90
N TRP A 463 -1.40 5.98 -16.61
CA TRP A 463 -2.71 5.38 -16.30
C TRP A 463 -3.20 4.38 -17.36
N ARG A 464 -2.74 4.52 -18.62
CA ARG A 464 -3.11 3.59 -19.71
C ARG A 464 -2.51 2.20 -19.53
N GLU A 465 -1.43 2.05 -18.77
CA GLU A 465 -0.84 0.74 -18.47
C GLU A 465 -1.82 -0.19 -17.75
N LEU A 466 -2.79 0.37 -17.03
CA LEU A 466 -3.88 -0.38 -16.40
C LEU A 466 -4.61 -1.28 -17.40
N PHE A 467 -4.89 -0.78 -18.61
CA PHE A 467 -5.65 -1.50 -19.62
C PHE A 467 -4.78 -2.49 -20.42
N ARG A 468 -3.46 -2.29 -20.43
CA ARG A 468 -2.49 -3.19 -21.08
C ARG A 468 -2.17 -4.41 -20.23
N GLN A 469 -2.55 -4.43 -18.94
CA GLN A 469 -2.26 -5.55 -18.05
C GLN A 469 -2.90 -6.86 -18.53
N ILE A 470 -4.10 -6.83 -19.12
CA ILE A 470 -4.77 -8.04 -19.61
C ILE A 470 -3.96 -8.75 -20.70
N GLU A 471 -3.32 -7.98 -21.58
CA GLU A 471 -2.48 -8.50 -22.65
C GLU A 471 -1.24 -9.14 -22.05
N LYS A 472 -0.62 -8.49 -21.06
CA LYS A 472 0.56 -9.01 -20.36
C LYS A 472 0.26 -10.29 -19.58
N ILE A 473 -0.88 -10.37 -18.89
CA ILE A 473 -1.38 -11.59 -18.21
C ILE A 473 -1.55 -12.72 -19.24
N ASN A 474 -2.20 -12.43 -20.37
CA ASN A 474 -2.46 -13.42 -21.40
C ASN A 474 -1.19 -13.89 -22.13
N ALA A 475 -0.16 -13.04 -22.19
CA ALA A 475 1.12 -13.35 -22.83
C ALA A 475 2.00 -14.31 -22.02
N VAL A 476 1.79 -14.46 -20.71
CA VAL A 476 2.62 -15.33 -19.86
C VAL A 476 2.61 -16.78 -20.35
N THR A 477 3.80 -17.38 -20.50
CA THR A 477 4.00 -18.78 -20.88
C THR A 477 4.41 -19.66 -19.70
N ALA A 478 4.34 -20.98 -19.84
CA ALA A 478 4.80 -21.91 -18.79
C ALA A 478 6.33 -21.83 -18.62
N GLU A 479 7.03 -21.58 -19.71
CA GLU A 479 8.47 -21.38 -19.79
C GLU A 479 8.90 -20.11 -19.03
N ASP A 480 8.12 -19.03 -19.12
CA ASP A 480 8.36 -17.82 -18.34
C ASP A 480 8.30 -18.09 -16.84
N VAL A 481 7.26 -18.81 -16.39
CA VAL A 481 7.07 -19.18 -14.99
C VAL A 481 8.25 -20.01 -14.48
N GLN A 482 8.65 -21.05 -15.23
CA GLN A 482 9.80 -21.88 -14.87
C GLN A 482 11.11 -21.07 -14.86
N ARG A 483 11.31 -20.19 -15.85
CA ARG A 483 12.50 -19.33 -15.94
C ARG A 483 12.62 -18.41 -14.73
N VAL A 484 11.55 -17.74 -14.32
CA VAL A 484 11.59 -16.86 -13.13
C VAL A 484 11.76 -17.65 -11.83
N ALA A 485 11.18 -18.86 -11.73
CA ALA A 485 11.43 -19.75 -10.60
C ALA A 485 12.93 -20.12 -10.48
N ARG A 486 13.58 -20.46 -11.61
CA ARG A 486 15.02 -20.76 -11.66
C ARG A 486 15.87 -19.54 -11.32
N LYS A 487 15.47 -18.36 -11.78
CA LYS A 487 16.23 -17.11 -11.61
C LYS A 487 16.17 -16.56 -10.19
N TYR A 488 14.98 -16.48 -9.59
CA TYR A 488 14.77 -15.74 -8.33
C TYR A 488 14.68 -16.64 -7.10
N LEU A 489 14.11 -17.85 -7.20
CA LEU A 489 13.87 -18.72 -6.04
C LEU A 489 15.10 -19.56 -5.68
N ILE A 490 16.26 -18.93 -5.53
CA ILE A 490 17.55 -19.59 -5.25
C ILE A 490 17.98 -19.37 -3.80
N LYS A 491 18.70 -20.34 -3.20
CA LYS A 491 19.15 -20.26 -1.78
C LYS A 491 19.98 -19.00 -1.49
N LYS A 492 20.82 -18.56 -2.44
CA LYS A 492 21.62 -17.33 -2.32
C LYS A 492 20.75 -16.08 -2.12
N ASN A 493 19.52 -16.09 -2.64
CA ASN A 493 18.58 -14.97 -2.65
C ASN A 493 17.46 -15.12 -1.61
N ARG A 494 17.66 -15.92 -0.56
CA ARG A 494 16.60 -16.35 0.36
C ARG A 494 16.77 -15.79 1.77
N THR A 495 15.69 -15.28 2.34
CA THR A 495 15.59 -14.96 3.76
C THR A 495 14.50 -15.81 4.40
N ILE A 496 14.78 -16.42 5.54
CA ILE A 496 13.83 -17.25 6.29
C ILE A 496 13.56 -16.58 7.64
N GLY A 497 12.28 -16.43 7.97
CA GLY A 497 11.82 -15.97 9.27
C GLY A 497 11.00 -17.06 9.95
N GLU A 498 11.27 -17.34 11.22
CA GLU A 498 10.56 -18.37 11.98
C GLU A 498 10.05 -17.82 13.32
N LEU A 499 8.78 -18.06 13.64
CA LEU A 499 8.31 -17.96 15.03
C LEU A 499 8.59 -19.29 15.73
N VAL A 500 9.39 -19.23 16.78
CA VAL A 500 9.75 -20.38 17.62
C VAL A 500 8.92 -20.32 18.90
N PRO A 501 8.07 -21.32 19.19
CA PRO A 501 7.33 -21.36 20.43
C PRO A 501 8.28 -21.40 21.64
N GLN A 502 8.10 -20.50 22.60
CA GLN A 502 8.75 -20.63 23.89
C GLN A 502 8.20 -21.86 24.62
N SER A 503 9.08 -22.75 25.06
CA SER A 503 8.72 -23.87 25.94
C SER A 503 8.09 -23.31 27.21
N SER A 504 6.89 -23.80 27.57
CA SER A 504 6.29 -23.51 28.87
C SER A 504 7.27 -23.90 29.97
N ARG A 505 7.68 -22.94 30.82
CA ARG A 505 8.48 -23.23 32.02
C ARG A 505 7.67 -23.99 33.06
#